data_AF-A0AAD6WIV0-F1
#
_entry.id   AF-A0AAD6WIV0-F1
#
_cell.length_a   1.000
_cell.length_b   1.000
_cell.length_c   1.000
_cell.angle_alpha   90.00
_cell.angle_beta   90.00
_cell.angle_gamma   90.00
#
_symmetry.space_group_name_H-M   'P 1'
#
loop_
_entity.id
_entity.type
_entity.pdbx_description
1 polymer ?
#
loop_
_entity_poly.entity_id
_entity_poly.type
_entity_poly.pdbx_seq_one_letter_code
_entity_poly.pdbx_strand_id
1 'polypeptide(L)'
;MEVSVEDYKKCNSSHPNFFSNTGNTVYHLNHSGYFYFMSGVSGHCERGQRMIIKVISSDQETNSGGEKSSASPSAAVLSSGVFKALLSQLAMSYVASYVFY
;
A
#
# COMPACT_ATOMS: atom_id res chain seq x y z
N MET A 1 -0.16 6.25 -14.53
CA MET A 1 0.52 5.79 -15.77
C MET A 1 1.04 4.38 -15.55
N GLU A 2 1.18 3.60 -16.62
CA GLU A 2 1.85 2.28 -16.62
C GLU A 2 3.27 2.43 -17.17
N VAL A 3 4.22 1.71 -16.57
CA VAL A 3 5.66 1.90 -16.75
C VAL A 3 6.41 0.57 -16.71
N SER A 4 7.66 0.55 -17.18
CA SER A 4 8.58 -0.57 -16.95
C SER A 4 8.87 -0.78 -15.46
N VAL A 5 9.35 -1.96 -15.07
CA VAL A 5 9.75 -2.23 -13.68
C VAL A 5 10.98 -1.39 -13.27
N GLU A 6 11.84 -1.05 -14.22
CA GLU A 6 13.03 -0.22 -14.08
C GLU A 6 12.64 1.21 -13.75
N ASP A 7 11.68 1.75 -14.49
CA ASP A 7 11.15 3.09 -14.27
C ASP A 7 10.34 3.16 -12.97
N TYR A 8 9.54 2.13 -12.67
CA TYR A 8 8.82 2.02 -11.40
C TYR A 8 9.75 2.07 -10.19
N LYS A 9 10.87 1.33 -10.24
CA LYS A 9 11.87 1.31 -9.15
C LYS A 9 12.54 2.67 -8.95
N LYS A 10 12.78 3.39 -10.05
CA LYS A 10 13.47 4.69 -10.05
C LYS A 10 12.53 5.89 -9.97
N CYS A 11 11.21 5.67 -9.91
CA CYS A 11 10.21 6.73 -10.05
C CYS A 11 10.40 7.59 -11.31
N ASN A 12 10.88 6.99 -12.41
CA ASN A 12 11.09 7.69 -13.67
C ASN A 12 9.79 7.81 -14.47
N SER A 13 9.27 9.03 -14.62
CA SER A 13 8.03 9.30 -15.34
C SER A 13 8.22 9.68 -16.83
N SER A 14 9.44 9.61 -17.34
CA SER A 14 9.78 10.22 -18.64
C SER A 14 9.23 9.44 -19.84
N HIS A 15 9.11 8.11 -19.72
CA HIS A 15 8.71 7.22 -20.81
C HIS A 15 7.68 6.18 -20.34
N PRO A 16 6.44 6.61 -20.02
CA PRO A 16 5.39 5.66 -19.65
C PRO A 16 4.94 4.85 -20.88
N ASN A 17 4.64 3.57 -20.71
CA ASN A 17 3.99 2.80 -21.78
C ASN A 17 2.50 3.22 -21.93
N PHE A 18 1.90 3.76 -20.86
CA PHE A 18 0.56 4.34 -20.89
C PHE A 18 0.44 5.53 -19.94
N PHE A 19 -0.16 6.62 -20.41
CA PHE A 19 -0.42 7.84 -19.62
C PHE A 19 -1.88 8.26 -19.69
N SER A 20 -2.41 8.76 -18.57
CA SER A 20 -3.70 9.40 -18.47
C SER A 20 -3.71 10.37 -17.29
N ASN A 21 -4.38 11.52 -17.46
CA ASN A 21 -4.55 12.56 -16.46
C ASN A 21 -6.01 13.02 -16.32
N THR A 22 -6.97 12.22 -16.80
CA THR A 22 -8.41 12.56 -16.82
C THR A 22 -9.11 12.42 -15.46
N GLY A 23 -8.44 11.87 -14.45
CA GLY A 23 -9.00 11.63 -13.11
C GLY A 23 -9.85 10.35 -13.00
N ASN A 24 -10.42 9.87 -14.11
CA ASN A 24 -11.08 8.56 -14.21
C ASN A 24 -10.52 7.80 -15.41
N THR A 25 -9.63 6.85 -15.14
CA THR A 25 -8.86 6.14 -16.16
C THR A 25 -9.25 4.66 -16.18
N VAL A 26 -9.59 4.15 -17.36
CA VAL A 26 -9.80 2.72 -17.60
C VAL A 26 -8.55 2.15 -18.27
N TYR A 27 -8.01 1.06 -17.72
CA TYR A 27 -6.87 0.34 -18.27
C TYR A 27 -7.19 -1.15 -18.37
N HIS A 28 -6.96 -1.74 -19.54
CA HIS A 28 -7.26 -3.16 -19.81
C HIS A 28 -6.04 -4.04 -19.54
N LEU A 29 -6.21 -5.02 -18.65
CA LEU A 29 -5.18 -5.98 -18.26
C LEU A 29 -5.24 -7.20 -19.19
N ASN A 30 -4.55 -7.13 -20.33
CA ASN A 30 -4.74 -8.07 -21.43
C ASN A 30 -3.88 -9.35 -21.38
N HIS A 31 -3.04 -9.52 -20.36
CA HIS A 31 -2.19 -10.71 -20.21
C HIS A 31 -1.91 -10.98 -18.73
N SER A 32 -1.60 -12.24 -18.42
CA SER A 32 -1.08 -12.62 -17.11
C SER A 32 0.32 -12.05 -16.89
N GLY A 33 0.65 -11.63 -15.68
CA GLY A 33 1.94 -11.02 -15.36
C GLY A 33 1.83 -9.86 -14.39
N TYR A 34 2.87 -9.04 -14.33
CA TYR A 34 2.91 -7.85 -13.48
C TYR A 34 2.75 -6.59 -14.32
N PHE A 35 1.88 -5.70 -13.86
CA PHE A 35 1.75 -4.34 -14.37
C PHE A 35 2.17 -3.36 -13.28
N TYR A 36 2.98 -2.38 -13.65
CA TYR A 36 3.53 -1.40 -12.72
C TYR A 36 2.92 -0.05 -12.99
N PHE A 37 2.21 0.49 -12.00
CA PHE A 37 1.56 1.80 -12.11
C PHE A 37 2.15 2.76 -11.10
N MET A 38 2.34 4.01 -11.51
CA MET A 38 2.70 5.09 -10.60
C MET A 38 2.13 6.43 -11.06
N SER A 39 2.17 7.41 -10.16
CA SER A 39 1.89 8.80 -10.49
C SER A 39 3.08 9.45 -11.18
N GLY A 40 2.81 10.25 -12.22
CA GLY A 40 3.83 11.07 -12.89
C GLY A 40 4.01 12.46 -12.27
N VAL A 41 3.26 12.79 -11.22
CA VAL A 41 3.40 14.07 -10.51
C VAL A 41 4.66 14.02 -9.63
N SER A 42 5.48 15.07 -9.70
CA SER A 42 6.74 15.16 -8.98
C SER A 42 6.59 14.84 -7.49
N GLY A 43 7.37 13.87 -7.01
CA GLY A 43 7.40 13.46 -5.61
C GLY A 43 6.24 12.55 -5.17
N HIS A 44 5.25 12.27 -6.00
CA HIS A 44 4.13 11.39 -5.62
C HIS A 44 4.55 9.92 -5.57
N CYS A 45 5.36 9.47 -6.53
CA CYS A 45 5.86 8.09 -6.58
C CYS A 45 6.72 7.75 -5.36
N GLU A 46 7.62 8.66 -4.99
CA GLU A 46 8.55 8.54 -3.86
C GLU A 46 7.80 8.51 -2.52
N ARG A 47 6.65 9.21 -2.46
CA ARG A 47 5.73 9.19 -1.31
C ARG A 47 4.76 8.01 -1.33
N GLY A 48 4.92 7.08 -2.27
CA GLY A 48 4.17 5.82 -2.30
C GLY A 48 2.91 5.83 -3.16
N GLN A 49 2.66 6.86 -3.97
CA GLN A 49 1.57 6.83 -4.97
C GLN A 49 1.99 5.99 -6.19
N ARG A 50 2.11 4.68 -5.95
CA ARG A 50 2.49 3.66 -6.91
C ARG A 50 1.90 2.32 -6.49
N MET A 51 1.61 1.45 -7.45
CA MET A 51 1.00 0.15 -7.21
C MET A 51 1.47 -0.88 -8.24
N ILE A 52 1.45 -2.15 -7.84
CA ILE A 52 1.77 -3.29 -8.72
C ILE A 52 0.52 -4.16 -8.77
N ILE A 53 0.10 -4.54 -9.98
CA ILE A 53 -1.00 -5.48 -10.20
C ILE A 53 -0.41 -6.79 -10.72
N LYS A 54 -0.72 -7.90 -10.07
CA LYS A 54 -0.41 -9.26 -10.55
C LYS A 54 -1.67 -9.86 -11.15
N VAL A 55 -1.64 -10.11 -12.45
CA VAL A 55 -2.71 -10.77 -13.20
C VAL A 55 -2.40 -12.25 -13.32
N ILE A 56 -3.35 -13.09 -12.94
CA ILE A 56 -3.24 -14.55 -12.93
C ILE A 56 -4.11 -15.09 -14.08
N SER A 57 -3.61 -16.03 -14.87
CA SER A 57 -4.41 -16.74 -15.87
C SER A 57 -5.24 -17.86 -15.23
N SER A 58 -6.43 -18.13 -15.77
CA SER A 58 -7.37 -19.13 -15.26
C SER A 58 -7.00 -20.59 -15.54
N ASP A 59 -5.82 -20.87 -16.10
CA ASP A 59 -5.43 -22.23 -16.52
C ASP A 59 -4.68 -23.03 -15.44
N GLN A 60 -4.72 -22.59 -14.17
CA GLN A 60 -4.24 -23.36 -13.01
C GLN A 60 -5.38 -23.93 -12.16
N GLU A 61 -6.32 -24.61 -12.81
CA GLU A 61 -7.05 -25.70 -12.14
C GLU A 61 -6.58 -27.02 -12.72
N THR A 62 -5.44 -27.54 -12.24
CA THR A 62 -5.23 -28.99 -12.05
C THR A 62 -3.88 -29.27 -11.37
N ASN A 63 -3.98 -30.02 -10.26
CA ASN A 63 -2.98 -30.93 -9.71
C ASN A 63 -1.79 -30.35 -8.91
N SER A 64 -2.04 -30.07 -7.64
CA SER A 64 -1.14 -30.47 -6.55
C SER A 64 -1.98 -30.86 -5.36
N GLY A 65 -2.35 -32.14 -5.30
CA GLY A 65 -2.97 -32.74 -4.14
C GLY A 65 -2.02 -32.73 -2.95
N GLY A 66 -2.55 -32.25 -1.83
CA GLY A 66 -2.20 -32.72 -0.49
C GLY A 66 -0.89 -32.20 0.11
N GLU A 67 -0.98 -31.11 0.88
CA GLU A 67 -0.27 -31.04 2.16
C GLU A 67 -1.02 -30.18 3.17
N LYS A 68 -1.70 -30.92 4.06
CA LYS A 68 -2.28 -30.62 5.37
C LYS A 68 -2.34 -29.16 5.84
N SER A 69 -3.59 -28.72 6.02
CA SER A 69 -4.03 -27.78 7.05
C SER A 69 -3.22 -27.91 8.34
N SER A 70 -2.51 -26.86 8.72
CA SER A 70 -2.13 -26.62 10.11
C SER A 70 -2.92 -25.42 10.59
N ALA A 71 -3.82 -25.68 11.53
CA ALA A 71 -4.67 -24.71 12.16
C ALA A 71 -3.93 -23.95 13.27
N SER A 72 -4.22 -22.64 13.35
CA SER A 72 -4.31 -21.79 14.56
C SER A 72 -3.03 -21.34 15.29
N PRO A 73 -3.12 -20.33 16.18
CA PRO A 73 -4.02 -19.15 16.25
C PRO A 73 -3.14 -17.86 16.33
N SER A 74 -3.59 -16.62 16.12
CA SER A 74 -4.45 -15.81 16.97
C SER A 74 -4.40 -14.39 16.41
N ALA A 75 -5.55 -13.75 16.28
CA ALA A 75 -5.65 -12.32 16.06
C ALA A 75 -4.99 -11.57 17.23
N ALA A 76 -3.85 -10.92 16.97
CA ALA A 76 -3.43 -9.81 17.81
C ALA A 76 -4.27 -8.60 17.38
N VAL A 77 -5.46 -8.48 17.97
CA VAL A 77 -6.19 -7.21 18.06
C VAL A 77 -5.21 -6.24 18.73
N LEU A 78 -4.60 -5.34 17.95
CA LEU A 78 -3.84 -4.23 18.52
C LEU A 78 -4.83 -3.33 19.25
N SER A 79 -4.91 -3.55 20.55
CA SER A 79 -5.62 -2.72 21.53
C SER A 79 -5.40 -1.24 21.22
N SER A 80 -6.47 -0.56 20.83
CA SER A 80 -6.53 0.88 20.58
C SER A 80 -6.46 1.72 21.88
N GLY A 81 -5.87 1.18 22.96
CA GLY A 81 -5.93 1.75 24.30
C GLY A 81 -4.78 2.69 24.69
N VAL A 82 -3.66 2.71 23.95
CA VAL A 82 -2.47 3.47 24.40
C VAL A 82 -2.52 4.95 24.00
N PHE A 83 -3.29 5.32 22.97
CA PHE A 83 -3.38 6.72 22.52
C PHE A 83 -4.16 7.64 23.49
N LYS A 84 -5.09 7.09 24.29
CA LYS A 84 -5.84 7.89 25.28
C LYS A 84 -5.02 8.20 26.55
N ALA A 85 -4.07 7.33 26.91
CA ALA A 85 -3.23 7.54 28.09
C ALA A 85 -2.20 8.66 27.88
N LEU A 86 -1.62 8.77 26.67
CA LEU A 86 -0.60 9.79 26.37
C LEU A 86 -1.17 11.22 26.40
N LEU A 87 -2.40 11.40 25.92
CA LEU A 87 -3.11 12.69 25.98
C LEU A 87 -3.45 13.10 27.43
N SER A 88 -3.83 12.13 28.27
CA SER A 88 -4.09 12.39 29.69
C SER A 88 -2.82 12.77 30.45
N GLN A 89 -1.67 12.17 30.12
CA GLN A 89 -0.40 12.49 30.80
C GLN A 89 0.13 13.88 30.42
N LEU A 90 -0.04 14.30 29.16
CA LEU A 90 0.33 15.65 28.72
C LEU A 90 -0.59 16.74 29.32
N ALA A 91 -1.89 16.46 29.47
CA ALA A 91 -2.81 17.38 30.13
C ALA A 91 -2.47 17.58 31.62
N MET A 92 -2.08 16.51 32.32
CA MET A 92 -1.74 16.60 33.75
C MET A 92 -0.42 17.36 34.00
N SER A 93 0.59 17.25 33.13
CA SER A 93 1.81 18.06 33.28
C SER A 93 1.58 19.54 32.94
N TYR A 94 0.71 19.82 31.96
CA TYR A 94 0.32 21.19 31.61
C TYR A 94 -0.43 21.88 32.75
N VAL A 95 -1.41 21.19 33.37
CA VAL A 95 -2.16 21.75 34.51
C VAL A 95 -1.28 21.94 35.75
N ALA A 96 -0.39 21.00 36.07
CA ALA A 96 0.54 21.17 37.19
C ALA A 96 1.44 22.40 37.02
N SER A 97 1.91 22.67 35.79
CA SER A 97 2.74 23.85 35.48
C SER A 97 2.01 25.18 35.71
N TYR A 98 0.68 25.21 35.60
CA TYR A 98 -0.14 26.40 35.91
C TYR A 98 -0.46 26.56 37.40
N VAL A 99 -0.41 25.48 38.19
CA VAL A 99 -0.72 25.52 39.63
C VAL A 99 0.52 25.87 40.46
N PHE A 100 1.73 25.60 39.93
CA PHE A 100 3.00 25.90 40.58
C PHE A 100 3.71 27.14 40.01
N TYR A 101 2.98 28.02 39.30
CA TYR A 101 3.42 29.36 38.91
C TYR A 101 2.50 30.42 39.53
#